data_AF-A0AAW9R485-F1
#
_entry.id   AF-A0AAW9R485-F1
#
_cell.length_a   1.000
_cell.length_b   1.000
_cell.length_c   1.000
_cell.angle_alpha   90.00
_cell.angle_beta   90.00
_cell.angle_gamma   90.00
#
_symmetry.space_group_name_H-M   'P 1'
#
loop_
_entity.id
_entity.type
_entity.pdbx_description
1 polymer ?
#
loop_
_entity_poly.entity_id
_entity_poly.type
_entity_poly.pdbx_seq_one_letter_code
_entity_poly.pdbx_strand_id
1 'polypeptide(L)'
;MSSSKYNKSATKDVRPFFEAATLEESLEATQIRLYEDQPFTDVTLFTVEAQDQSRLAIVVRPSITEAVLASASIARSKLVLAVTAVNPFLKRTDVVHRMTLKDDVPADIAIGSEVLERLGGGANVTIEVALCLATPLKKEAGKPFMPGHWLSKKTFELRPPKPTEDFDVEPLGDEGWKAMGYPAKTLYHVDYYAGFNEPVDKTRPIAKVRIHEDVHKKLAAENLPAMSRPMMAFLAAEIPCQLLAASLNEWKDAEAPEPRSPLEAFYKRLKRVEPQLTMTELSRWAGQPGMPRIRALLHADQESVRKVVEA
;
A
#
# COMPACT_ATOMS: atom_id res chain seq x y z
N MET A 1 33.51 3.63 -11.43
CA MET A 1 32.24 4.06 -10.79
C MET A 1 32.10 3.32 -9.47
N SER A 2 32.13 4.03 -8.34
CA SER A 2 32.08 3.41 -7.01
C SER A 2 30.66 2.92 -6.71
N SER A 3 30.45 1.60 -6.61
CA SER A 3 29.16 1.05 -6.16
C SER A 3 28.94 1.47 -4.71
N SER A 4 28.09 2.46 -4.48
CA SER A 4 27.72 2.87 -3.13
C SER A 4 26.91 1.73 -2.49
N LYS A 5 27.57 0.91 -1.65
CA LYS A 5 26.92 -0.18 -0.91
C LYS A 5 25.96 0.40 0.12
N TYR A 6 24.67 0.12 -0.06
CA TYR A 6 23.62 0.40 0.91
C TYR A 6 23.71 -0.60 2.08
N ASN A 7 23.73 -0.10 3.32
CA ASN A 7 23.67 -0.92 4.53
C ASN A 7 22.41 -0.56 5.31
N LYS A 8 21.60 -1.56 5.67
CA LYS A 8 20.42 -1.37 6.53
C LYS A 8 20.87 -0.98 7.95
N SER A 9 20.39 0.13 8.47
CA SER A 9 20.56 0.53 9.87
C SER A 9 19.46 -0.07 10.76
N ALA A 10 19.75 -0.24 12.05
CA ALA A 10 18.77 -0.68 13.05
C ALA A 10 17.66 0.36 13.29
N THR A 11 16.51 -0.10 13.79
CA THR A 11 15.28 0.68 14.04
C THR A 11 15.39 1.65 15.23
N LYS A 12 14.47 2.64 15.28
CA LYS A 12 14.41 3.74 16.25
C LYS A 12 14.38 3.26 17.71
N ASP A 13 13.64 2.19 17.99
CA ASP A 13 13.44 1.66 19.35
C ASP A 13 14.73 1.18 20.04
N VAL A 14 15.82 1.03 19.28
CA VAL A 14 17.10 0.52 19.78
C VAL A 14 18.14 1.65 19.97
N ARG A 15 17.89 2.89 19.51
CA ARG A 15 18.94 3.93 19.40
C ARG A 15 18.49 5.40 19.59
N PRO A 16 18.05 5.83 20.78
CA PRO A 16 18.01 7.27 21.05
C PRO A 16 19.43 7.83 21.11
N PHE A 17 19.75 8.81 20.27
CA PHE A 17 21.02 9.54 20.35
C PHE A 17 20.78 10.82 21.15
N PHE A 18 20.92 10.74 22.47
CA PHE A 18 20.58 11.82 23.39
C PHE A 18 21.27 13.16 23.06
N GLU A 19 22.50 13.13 22.53
CA GLU A 19 23.24 14.35 22.12
C GLU A 19 22.92 14.85 20.71
N ALA A 20 22.12 14.11 19.94
CA ALA A 20 21.62 14.50 18.62
C ALA A 20 20.12 14.81 18.64
N ALA A 21 19.50 14.94 19.82
CA ALA A 21 18.07 15.22 19.97
C ALA A 21 17.61 16.46 19.18
N THR A 22 18.43 17.52 19.13
CA THR A 22 18.13 18.72 18.33
C THR A 22 18.11 18.46 16.83
N LEU A 23 18.83 17.45 16.35
CA LEU A 23 18.80 17.02 14.97
C LEU A 23 17.66 16.04 14.69
N GLU A 24 17.09 15.35 15.68
CA GLU A 24 16.04 14.35 15.46
C GLU A 24 14.81 14.95 14.78
N GLU A 25 14.45 16.18 15.16
CA GLU A 25 13.29 16.91 14.62
C GLU A 25 13.62 17.71 13.34
N SER A 26 14.88 17.68 12.87
CA SER A 26 15.35 18.52 11.76
C SER A 26 14.61 18.31 10.43
N LEU A 27 13.95 17.16 10.26
CA LEU A 27 13.17 16.82 9.07
C LEU A 27 11.65 16.83 9.32
N GLU A 28 11.15 17.23 10.49
CA GLU A 28 9.70 17.25 10.74
C GLU A 28 8.95 18.17 9.78
N ALA A 29 9.53 19.34 9.50
CA ALA A 29 9.00 20.32 8.55
C ALA A 29 9.23 19.94 7.07
N THR A 30 9.78 18.75 6.78
CA THR A 30 9.92 18.28 5.40
C THR A 30 8.54 18.12 4.77
N GLN A 31 8.39 18.60 3.54
CA GLN A 31 7.14 18.53 2.78
C GLN A 31 7.36 17.78 1.47
N ILE A 32 6.26 17.28 0.89
CA ILE A 32 6.23 16.61 -0.40
C ILE A 32 5.14 17.22 -1.28
N ARG A 33 5.34 17.17 -2.59
CA ARG A 33 4.37 17.49 -3.62
C ARG A 33 4.35 16.35 -4.63
N LEU A 34 3.17 15.82 -4.97
CA LEU A 34 3.05 14.63 -5.82
C LEU A 34 2.82 14.97 -7.29
N TYR A 35 2.20 16.11 -7.57
CA TYR A 35 1.78 16.55 -8.90
C TYR A 35 2.18 18.01 -9.14
N GLU A 36 2.30 18.40 -10.41
CA GLU A 36 2.80 19.72 -10.78
C GLU A 36 1.93 20.88 -10.25
N ASP A 37 0.62 20.67 -10.22
CA ASP A 37 -0.43 21.63 -9.90
C ASP A 37 -0.82 21.69 -8.42
N GLN A 38 -0.20 20.86 -7.57
CA GLN A 38 -0.55 20.79 -6.14
C GLN A 38 0.40 21.61 -5.25
N PRO A 39 -0.07 22.12 -4.10
CA PRO A 39 0.82 22.69 -3.10
C PRO A 39 1.67 21.61 -2.42
N PHE A 40 2.77 22.03 -1.80
CA PHE A 40 3.52 21.17 -0.87
C PHE A 40 2.68 20.87 0.38
N THR A 41 2.80 19.65 0.88
CA THR A 41 2.09 19.16 2.07
C THR A 41 3.04 18.38 2.98
N ASP A 42 2.75 18.34 4.27
CA ASP A 42 3.48 17.57 5.28
C ASP A 42 2.87 16.17 5.53
N VAL A 43 1.71 15.88 4.90
CA VAL A 43 1.04 14.58 4.92
C VAL A 43 2.01 13.48 4.47
N THR A 44 2.03 12.37 5.20
CA THR A 44 2.99 11.27 5.00
C THR A 44 2.41 10.04 4.31
N LEU A 45 1.09 10.00 4.07
CA LEU A 45 0.42 8.87 3.44
C LEU A 45 -0.48 9.35 2.30
N PHE A 46 -0.28 8.77 1.12
CA PHE A 46 -1.00 9.11 -0.10
C PHE A 46 -1.57 7.86 -0.75
N THR A 47 -2.77 8.01 -1.29
CA THR A 47 -3.39 7.02 -2.17
C THR A 47 -3.17 7.46 -3.60
N VAL A 48 -2.57 6.61 -4.44
CA VAL A 48 -2.29 6.87 -5.86
C VAL A 48 -3.05 5.89 -6.73
N GLU A 49 -4.06 6.42 -7.43
CA GLU A 49 -4.86 5.67 -8.41
C GLU A 49 -4.03 5.28 -9.63
N ALA A 50 -4.35 4.15 -10.25
CA ALA A 50 -3.61 3.64 -11.41
C ALA A 50 -3.55 4.63 -12.59
N GLN A 51 -4.64 5.35 -12.82
CA GLN A 51 -4.74 6.36 -13.87
C GLN A 51 -3.87 7.61 -13.61
N ASP A 52 -3.57 7.90 -12.35
CA ASP A 52 -2.80 9.09 -11.95
C ASP A 52 -1.29 8.82 -11.84
N GLN A 53 -0.87 7.54 -11.87
CA GLN A 53 0.55 7.16 -11.79
C GLN A 53 1.41 7.83 -12.87
N SER A 54 0.89 7.94 -14.09
CA SER A 54 1.59 8.57 -15.22
C SER A 54 1.79 10.08 -15.05
N ARG A 55 1.06 10.71 -14.13
CA ARG A 55 1.09 12.17 -13.87
C ARG A 55 1.98 12.52 -12.68
N LEU A 56 2.58 11.54 -11.99
CA LEU A 56 3.41 11.77 -10.82
C LEU A 56 4.63 12.63 -11.18
N ALA A 57 4.77 13.75 -10.49
CA ALA A 57 5.89 14.68 -10.56
C ALA A 57 6.35 15.00 -9.14
N ILE A 58 6.97 14.00 -8.50
CA ILE A 58 7.22 14.04 -7.06
C ILE A 58 8.40 14.97 -6.75
N VAL A 59 8.17 15.92 -5.85
CA VAL A 59 9.21 16.82 -5.34
C VAL A 59 9.16 16.85 -3.83
N VAL A 60 10.32 16.74 -3.21
CA VAL A 60 10.50 16.80 -1.75
C VAL A 60 11.21 18.08 -1.38
N ARG A 61 10.74 18.72 -0.32
CA ARG A 61 11.33 19.91 0.29
C ARG A 61 11.82 19.56 1.69
N PRO A 62 13.15 19.41 1.92
CA PRO A 62 13.70 19.00 3.21
C PRO A 62 13.44 19.98 4.35
N SER A 63 13.32 21.28 4.06
CA SER A 63 13.07 22.35 5.06
C SER A 63 14.06 22.40 6.22
N ILE A 64 15.29 21.90 6.05
CA ILE A 64 16.33 21.99 7.09
C ILE A 64 16.80 23.45 7.19
N THR A 65 16.69 24.04 8.38
CA THR A 65 17.11 25.43 8.61
C THR A 65 18.52 25.52 9.19
N GLU A 66 19.21 26.64 8.94
CA GLU A 66 20.55 26.87 9.50
C GLU A 66 20.54 26.94 11.03
N ALA A 67 19.45 27.42 11.64
CA ALA A 67 19.31 27.45 13.10
C ALA A 67 19.34 26.04 13.71
N VAL A 68 18.71 25.06 13.05
CA VAL A 68 18.72 23.65 13.48
C VAL A 68 20.13 23.06 13.32
N LEU A 69 20.80 23.34 12.20
CA LEU A 69 22.16 22.85 11.96
C LEU A 69 23.20 23.46 12.92
N ALA A 70 23.07 24.76 13.23
CA ALA A 70 23.98 25.48 14.12
C ALA A 70 23.80 25.12 15.59
N SER A 71 22.59 24.70 16.00
CA SER A 71 22.30 24.24 17.37
C SER A 71 22.73 22.78 17.63
N ALA A 72 23.20 22.08 16.59
CA ALA A 72 23.63 20.70 16.70
C ALA A 72 25.06 20.55 17.25
N SER A 73 25.28 19.51 18.05
CA SER A 73 26.60 19.12 18.57
C SER A 73 27.54 18.53 17.49
N ILE A 74 26.99 18.17 16.33
CA ILE A 74 27.71 17.55 15.21
C ILE A 74 27.94 18.60 14.12
N ALA A 75 29.20 18.81 13.77
CA ALA A 75 29.57 19.73 12.70
C ALA A 75 28.85 19.40 11.38
N ARG A 76 28.27 20.42 10.75
CA ARG A 76 27.54 20.35 9.46
C ARG A 76 28.30 19.60 8.37
N SER A 77 29.62 19.77 8.31
CA SER A 77 30.50 19.08 7.35
C SER A 77 30.58 17.55 7.50
N LYS A 78 30.10 17.02 8.63
CA LYS A 78 30.01 15.58 8.93
C LYS A 78 28.61 15.03 8.69
N LEU A 79 27.68 15.82 8.17
CA LEU A 79 26.31 15.42 7.90
C LEU A 79 26.11 15.19 6.39
N VAL A 80 25.23 14.24 6.07
CA VAL A 80 24.79 13.97 4.69
C VAL A 80 23.26 13.96 4.67
N LEU A 81 22.67 14.69 3.74
CA LEU A 81 21.26 14.54 3.39
C LEU A 81 21.15 13.48 2.31
N ALA A 82 20.27 12.51 2.51
CA ALA A 82 19.96 11.46 1.56
C ALA A 82 18.45 11.40 1.31
N VAL A 83 18.06 11.31 0.04
CA VAL A 83 16.69 10.99 -0.36
C VAL A 83 16.72 9.66 -1.10
N THR A 84 15.94 8.70 -0.61
CA THR A 84 15.81 7.39 -1.23
C THR A 84 14.37 7.16 -1.64
N ALA A 85 14.19 6.40 -2.72
CA ALA A 85 12.90 5.90 -3.14
C ALA A 85 12.95 4.38 -3.10
N VAL A 86 11.98 3.77 -2.43
CA VAL A 86 11.96 2.33 -2.14
C VAL A 86 10.64 1.77 -2.63
N ASN A 87 10.70 0.70 -3.42
CA ASN A 87 9.54 -0.16 -3.61
C ASN A 87 9.72 -1.39 -2.71
N PRO A 88 9.06 -1.47 -1.55
CA PRO A 88 9.23 -2.59 -0.61
C PRO A 88 8.75 -3.92 -1.21
N PHE A 89 7.79 -3.87 -2.14
CA PHE A 89 7.26 -5.05 -2.80
C PHE A 89 8.25 -5.65 -3.79
N LEU A 90 8.84 -4.82 -4.66
CA LEU A 90 9.87 -5.23 -5.61
C LEU A 90 11.26 -5.40 -4.96
N LYS A 91 11.39 -5.04 -3.67
CA LYS A 91 12.66 -4.98 -2.94
C LYS A 91 13.73 -4.14 -3.67
N ARG A 92 13.28 -3.11 -4.38
CA ARG A 92 14.15 -2.19 -5.11
C ARG A 92 14.28 -0.89 -4.32
N THR A 93 15.50 -0.36 -4.29
CA THR A 93 15.82 0.91 -3.66
C THR A 93 16.66 1.70 -4.64
N ASP A 94 16.34 2.98 -4.77
CA ASP A 94 17.12 3.94 -5.52
C ASP A 94 17.52 5.11 -4.62
N VAL A 95 18.74 5.61 -4.82
CA VAL A 95 19.24 6.80 -4.13
C VAL A 95 19.03 7.97 -5.06
N VAL A 96 17.95 8.71 -4.82
CA VAL A 96 17.55 9.87 -5.64
C VAL A 96 18.55 11.00 -5.47
N HIS A 97 18.90 11.29 -4.23
CA HIS A 97 19.77 12.40 -3.90
C HIS A 97 20.67 12.06 -2.72
N ARG A 98 21.92 12.50 -2.78
CA ARG A 98 22.86 12.38 -1.67
C ARG A 98 23.85 13.54 -1.73
N MET A 99 23.87 14.35 -0.68
CA MET A 99 24.82 15.46 -0.58
C MET A 99 25.37 15.63 0.83
N THR A 100 26.64 15.98 0.93
CA THR A 100 27.19 16.46 2.21
C THR A 100 26.63 17.84 2.50
N LEU A 101 26.29 18.13 3.75
CA LEU A 101 25.78 19.44 4.12
C LEU A 101 26.86 20.53 4.16
N LYS A 102 28.04 20.35 3.55
CA LYS A 102 29.03 21.44 3.46
C LYS A 102 28.49 22.64 2.68
N ASP A 103 27.63 22.36 1.72
CA ASP A 103 26.97 23.34 0.86
C ASP A 103 25.51 23.54 1.29
N ASP A 104 24.86 24.56 0.76
CA ASP A 104 23.47 24.89 1.08
C ASP A 104 22.50 23.79 0.69
N VAL A 105 21.53 23.53 1.57
CA VAL A 105 20.51 22.51 1.37
C VAL A 105 19.60 22.97 0.21
N PRO A 106 19.40 22.15 -0.83
CA PRO A 106 18.50 22.48 -1.91
C PRO A 106 17.09 22.67 -1.36
N ALA A 107 16.42 23.73 -1.82
CA ALA A 107 15.04 23.98 -1.44
C ALA A 107 14.14 22.81 -1.85
N ASP A 108 14.31 22.33 -3.08
CA ASP A 108 13.47 21.30 -3.69
C ASP A 108 14.35 20.20 -4.33
N ILE A 109 13.96 18.94 -4.11
CA ILE A 109 14.60 17.75 -4.67
C ILE A 109 13.55 16.99 -5.48
N ALA A 110 13.70 16.99 -6.80
CA ALA A 110 12.82 16.25 -7.70
C ALA A 110 13.19 14.76 -7.74
N ILE A 111 12.16 13.90 -7.70
CA ILE A 111 12.28 12.47 -7.95
C ILE A 111 11.85 12.26 -9.40
N GLY A 112 12.84 12.10 -10.28
CA GLY A 112 12.59 11.97 -11.71
C GLY A 112 11.75 10.74 -12.07
N SER A 113 11.02 10.82 -13.18
CA SER A 113 10.17 9.74 -13.67
C SER A 113 10.97 8.45 -13.91
N GLU A 114 12.23 8.57 -14.30
CA GLU A 114 13.15 7.45 -14.50
C GLU A 114 13.40 6.65 -13.21
N VAL A 115 13.36 7.30 -12.03
CA VAL A 115 13.45 6.60 -10.74
C VAL A 115 12.17 5.79 -10.52
N LEU A 116 11.01 6.39 -10.77
CA LEU A 116 9.72 5.74 -10.59
C LEU A 116 9.56 4.54 -11.52
N GLU A 117 9.99 4.66 -12.78
CA GLU A 117 10.04 3.57 -13.74
C GLU A 117 10.89 2.39 -13.25
N ARG A 118 12.11 2.66 -12.73
CA ARG A 118 12.96 1.61 -12.14
C ARG A 118 12.31 0.93 -10.94
N LEU A 119 11.44 1.65 -10.22
CA LEU A 119 10.67 1.19 -9.07
C LEU A 119 9.29 0.64 -9.43
N GLY A 120 8.96 0.45 -10.71
CA GLY A 120 7.71 -0.18 -11.15
C GLY A 120 6.53 0.78 -11.33
N GLY A 121 6.78 2.05 -11.65
CA GLY A 121 5.76 3.00 -12.09
C GLY A 121 5.14 3.87 -10.98
N GLY A 122 5.80 4.01 -9.83
CA GLY A 122 5.36 4.92 -8.75
C GLY A 122 4.28 4.37 -7.82
N ALA A 123 3.67 3.23 -8.13
CA ALA A 123 2.77 2.52 -7.24
C ALA A 123 3.53 1.82 -6.11
N ASN A 124 3.02 1.92 -4.88
CA ASN A 124 3.61 1.28 -3.70
C ASN A 124 5.08 1.69 -3.48
N VAL A 125 5.33 3.00 -3.52
CA VAL A 125 6.65 3.60 -3.34
C VAL A 125 6.71 4.34 -2.01
N THR A 126 7.80 4.14 -1.30
CA THR A 126 8.16 4.85 -0.07
C THR A 126 9.29 5.81 -0.41
N ILE A 127 9.06 7.10 -0.19
CA ILE A 127 10.09 8.14 -0.28
C ILE A 127 10.61 8.41 1.11
N GLU A 128 11.91 8.26 1.32
CA GLU A 128 12.55 8.50 2.60
C GLU A 128 13.53 9.66 2.47
N VAL A 129 13.43 10.61 3.39
CA VAL A 129 14.38 11.71 3.55
C VAL A 129 15.10 11.46 4.85
N ALA A 130 16.42 11.35 4.81
CA ALA A 130 17.23 11.05 5.97
C ALA A 130 18.42 12.00 6.08
N LEU A 131 18.63 12.50 7.30
CA LEU A 131 19.86 13.18 7.69
C LEU A 131 20.75 12.15 8.37
N CYS A 132 21.93 11.90 7.83
CA CYS A 132 22.82 10.86 8.31
C CYS A 132 24.21 11.40 8.64
N LEU A 133 24.97 10.62 9.41
CA LEU A 133 26.38 10.86 9.65
C LEU A 133 27.21 10.45 8.42
N ALA A 134 27.99 11.37 7.87
CA ALA A 134 28.86 11.13 6.71
C ALA A 134 30.21 10.48 7.09
N THR A 135 30.76 10.87 8.23
CA THR A 135 32.10 10.45 8.70
C THR A 135 32.02 9.81 10.07
N PRO A 136 32.85 8.80 10.39
CA PRO A 136 32.83 8.19 11.70
C PRO A 136 33.11 9.23 12.81
N LEU A 137 32.43 9.10 13.94
CA LEU A 137 32.73 9.84 15.17
C LEU A 137 33.31 8.87 16.20
N LYS A 138 33.83 9.42 17.30
CA LYS A 138 34.31 8.61 18.42
C LYS A 138 33.14 7.81 18.99
N LYS A 139 33.34 6.51 19.21
CA LYS A 139 32.32 5.61 19.77
C LYS A 139 32.11 5.93 21.25
N GLU A 140 30.97 6.51 21.57
CA GLU A 140 30.53 6.83 22.93
C GLU A 140 29.08 6.37 23.12
N ALA A 141 28.72 5.99 24.34
CA ALA A 141 27.36 5.54 24.64
C ALA A 141 26.37 6.67 24.36
N GLY A 142 25.26 6.36 23.67
CA GLY A 142 24.24 7.35 23.34
C GLY A 142 24.62 8.34 22.22
N LYS A 143 25.72 8.12 21.49
CA LYS A 143 26.14 8.99 20.36
C LYS A 143 26.20 8.26 19.03
N PRO A 144 25.90 8.94 17.91
CA PRO A 144 26.12 8.39 16.58
C PRO A 144 27.62 8.31 16.31
N PHE A 145 28.10 7.17 15.80
CA PHE A 145 29.54 6.96 15.57
C PHE A 145 29.88 6.32 14.23
N MET A 146 28.94 5.64 13.56
CA MET A 146 29.21 5.00 12.26
C MET A 146 28.65 5.83 11.10
N PRO A 147 29.37 5.92 9.97
CA PRO A 147 28.83 6.46 8.74
C PRO A 147 27.51 5.79 8.36
N GLY A 148 26.55 6.58 7.89
CA GLY A 148 25.21 6.12 7.53
C GLY A 148 24.25 5.97 8.73
N HIS A 149 24.69 6.24 9.97
CA HIS A 149 23.73 6.41 11.06
C HIS A 149 22.82 7.60 10.76
N TRP A 150 21.54 7.30 10.57
CA TRP A 150 20.49 8.30 10.50
C TRP A 150 20.32 8.98 11.85
N LEU A 151 20.22 10.30 11.81
CA LEU A 151 20.01 11.22 12.93
C LEU A 151 18.56 11.72 12.92
N SER A 152 17.99 11.90 11.74
CA SER A 152 16.58 12.19 11.52
C SER A 152 16.12 11.52 10.24
N LYS A 153 14.84 11.17 10.17
CA LYS A 153 14.21 10.61 8.98
C LYS A 153 12.73 10.96 8.95
N LYS A 154 12.25 11.40 7.79
CA LYS A 154 10.82 11.48 7.45
C LYS A 154 10.52 10.57 6.27
N THR A 155 9.37 9.91 6.33
CA THR A 155 8.94 8.95 5.31
C THR A 155 7.60 9.39 4.74
N PHE A 156 7.46 9.32 3.42
CA PHE A 156 6.22 9.52 2.68
C PHE A 156 5.88 8.24 1.93
N GLU A 157 4.65 7.76 2.09
CA GLU A 157 4.18 6.50 1.51
C GLU A 157 3.14 6.75 0.45
N LEU A 158 3.42 6.31 -0.77
CA LEU A 158 2.50 6.33 -1.90
C LEU A 158 1.97 4.90 -2.07
N ARG A 159 0.77 4.66 -1.56
CA ARG A 159 0.12 3.35 -1.64
C ARG A 159 -0.89 3.36 -2.78
N PRO A 160 -1.10 2.22 -3.48
CA PRO A 160 -2.28 2.10 -4.33
C PRO A 160 -3.53 2.27 -3.47
N PRO A 161 -4.68 2.64 -4.05
CA PRO A 161 -5.95 2.53 -3.35
C PRO A 161 -6.02 1.13 -2.76
N LYS A 162 -6.29 1.07 -1.45
CA LYS A 162 -6.85 -0.15 -0.92
C LYS A 162 -8.06 -0.42 -1.81
N PRO A 163 -8.18 -1.60 -2.45
CA PRO A 163 -9.45 -1.97 -3.04
C PRO A 163 -10.47 -1.66 -1.97
N THR A 164 -11.41 -0.75 -2.24
CA THR A 164 -12.48 -0.49 -1.30
C THR A 164 -13.01 -1.87 -0.97
N GLU A 165 -12.85 -2.27 0.28
CA GLU A 165 -13.66 -3.35 0.80
C GLU A 165 -15.06 -2.76 0.74
N ASP A 166 -15.75 -2.94 -0.39
CA ASP A 166 -17.17 -2.62 -0.56
C ASP A 166 -18.05 -3.50 0.34
N PHE A 167 -17.44 -4.15 1.33
CA PHE A 167 -18.01 -5.08 2.27
C PHE A 167 -17.45 -4.73 3.65
N ASP A 168 -18.33 -4.31 4.56
CA ASP A 168 -18.00 -4.23 5.97
C ASP A 168 -17.65 -5.64 6.47
N VAL A 169 -16.39 -5.86 6.83
CA VAL A 169 -15.88 -7.15 7.32
C VAL A 169 -16.01 -7.17 8.84
N GLU A 170 -16.99 -7.91 9.34
CA GLU A 170 -17.26 -8.03 10.77
C GLU A 170 -16.59 -9.31 11.34
N PRO A 171 -15.67 -9.19 12.30
CA PRO A 171 -15.07 -10.37 12.94
C PRO A 171 -16.08 -11.05 13.86
N LEU A 172 -16.24 -12.37 13.74
CA LEU A 172 -17.13 -13.17 14.58
C LEU A 172 -16.38 -14.32 15.26
N GLY A 173 -16.56 -14.45 16.58
CA GLY A 173 -16.02 -15.54 17.39
C GLY A 173 -16.89 -16.80 17.35
N ASP A 174 -16.41 -17.89 17.95
CA ASP A 174 -17.09 -19.19 17.93
C ASP A 174 -18.52 -19.14 18.50
N GLU A 175 -18.74 -18.40 19.58
CA GLU A 175 -20.07 -18.25 20.17
C GLU A 175 -21.03 -17.49 19.25
N GLY A 176 -20.53 -16.51 18.50
CA GLY A 176 -21.32 -15.81 17.49
C GLY A 176 -21.73 -16.71 16.33
N TRP A 177 -20.82 -17.54 15.83
CA TRP A 177 -21.13 -18.51 14.77
C TRP A 177 -22.17 -19.53 15.21
N LYS A 178 -22.03 -20.08 16.41
CA LYS A 178 -23.02 -21.01 16.99
C LYS A 178 -24.39 -20.34 17.15
N ALA A 179 -24.43 -19.10 17.62
CA ALA A 179 -25.69 -18.34 17.76
C ALA A 179 -26.40 -18.12 16.42
N MET A 180 -25.64 -18.04 15.32
CA MET A 180 -26.17 -17.95 13.95
C MET A 180 -26.50 -19.32 13.31
N GLY A 181 -26.31 -20.43 14.03
CA GLY A 181 -26.57 -21.78 13.52
C GLY A 181 -25.45 -22.38 12.67
N TYR A 182 -24.27 -21.76 12.64
CA TYR A 182 -23.11 -22.28 11.94
C TYR A 182 -22.22 -23.12 12.87
N PRO A 183 -21.41 -24.04 12.32
CA PRO A 183 -20.36 -24.71 13.09
C PRO A 183 -19.38 -23.71 13.72
N ALA A 184 -18.86 -24.06 14.89
CA ALA A 184 -17.70 -23.37 15.45
C ALA A 184 -16.54 -23.41 14.44
N LYS A 185 -15.68 -22.37 14.43
CA LYS A 185 -14.59 -22.19 13.47
C LYS A 185 -15.03 -22.02 12.00
N THR A 186 -16.26 -21.57 11.75
CA THR A 186 -16.67 -21.15 10.40
C THR A 186 -15.75 -20.03 9.90
N LEU A 187 -15.13 -20.24 8.72
CA LEU A 187 -14.10 -19.34 8.19
C LEU A 187 -14.66 -17.96 7.83
N TYR A 188 -15.75 -17.96 7.07
CA TYR A 188 -16.45 -16.75 6.64
C TYR A 188 -17.90 -17.08 6.26
N HIS A 189 -18.75 -16.05 6.22
CA HIS A 189 -20.10 -16.09 5.67
C HIS A 189 -20.46 -14.73 5.08
N VAL A 190 -21.24 -14.73 4.00
CA VAL A 190 -21.72 -13.50 3.36
C VAL A 190 -23.24 -13.46 3.47
N ASP A 191 -23.76 -12.50 4.23
CA ASP A 191 -25.18 -12.16 4.19
C ASP A 191 -25.39 -11.25 2.99
N TYR A 192 -26.00 -11.77 1.93
CA TYR A 192 -26.44 -10.94 0.81
C TYR A 192 -27.81 -10.33 1.13
N TYR A 193 -27.95 -9.01 0.95
CA TYR A 193 -29.20 -8.30 1.21
C TYR A 193 -30.02 -8.11 -0.07
N ALA A 194 -29.52 -7.33 -1.04
CA ALA A 194 -30.12 -7.06 -2.36
C ALA A 194 -29.28 -6.02 -3.13
N GLY A 195 -29.63 -5.80 -4.40
CA GLY A 195 -29.18 -4.63 -5.17
C GLY A 195 -27.82 -4.81 -5.85
N PHE A 196 -27.43 -6.05 -6.12
CA PHE A 196 -26.14 -6.32 -6.79
C PHE A 196 -26.09 -5.76 -8.22
N ASN A 197 -27.24 -5.68 -8.89
CA ASN A 197 -27.41 -5.04 -10.20
C ASN A 197 -28.21 -3.74 -10.11
N GLU A 198 -28.13 -3.01 -8.98
CA GLU A 198 -28.70 -1.67 -8.83
C GLU A 198 -27.55 -0.65 -8.66
N PRO A 199 -27.74 0.63 -9.05
CA PRO A 199 -26.76 1.67 -8.77
C PRO A 199 -26.45 1.77 -7.26
N VAL A 200 -25.17 1.87 -6.91
CA VAL A 200 -24.74 1.88 -5.50
C VAL A 200 -25.37 3.03 -4.72
N ASP A 201 -26.06 2.69 -3.63
CA ASP A 201 -26.56 3.61 -2.61
C ASP A 201 -25.76 3.46 -1.31
N LYS A 202 -25.09 4.53 -0.89
CA LYS A 202 -24.26 4.54 0.33
C LYS A 202 -25.06 4.37 1.62
N THR A 203 -26.38 4.53 1.57
CA THR A 203 -27.26 4.38 2.73
C THR A 203 -27.73 2.94 2.93
N ARG A 204 -27.53 2.06 1.93
CA ARG A 204 -28.01 0.68 1.94
C ARG A 204 -26.85 -0.29 1.68
N PRO A 205 -26.43 -1.11 2.67
CA PRO A 205 -25.44 -2.14 2.42
C PRO A 205 -26.02 -3.21 1.48
N ILE A 206 -25.23 -3.66 0.51
CA ILE A 206 -25.60 -4.74 -0.43
C ILE A 206 -25.37 -6.12 0.18
N ALA A 207 -24.40 -6.22 1.09
CA ALA A 207 -24.05 -7.42 1.80
C ALA A 207 -23.28 -7.10 3.08
N LYS A 208 -23.20 -8.08 3.96
CA LYS A 208 -22.32 -8.08 5.13
C LYS A 208 -21.43 -9.32 5.10
N VAL A 209 -20.12 -9.11 5.24
CA VAL A 209 -19.15 -10.21 5.26
C VAL A 209 -18.73 -10.43 6.70
N ARG A 210 -18.90 -11.65 7.19
CA ARG A 210 -18.37 -12.06 8.50
C ARG A 210 -17.20 -12.99 8.31
N ILE A 211 -16.14 -12.79 9.07
CA ILE A 211 -14.94 -13.64 9.05
C ILE A 211 -14.62 -14.09 10.48
N HIS A 212 -14.11 -15.30 10.64
CA HIS A 212 -13.66 -15.77 11.95
C HIS A 212 -12.63 -14.81 12.57
N GLU A 213 -12.80 -14.46 13.85
CA GLU A 213 -11.94 -13.50 14.54
C GLU A 213 -10.44 -13.85 14.47
N ASP A 214 -10.08 -15.13 14.59
CA ASP A 214 -8.69 -15.60 14.51
C ASP A 214 -8.07 -15.36 13.14
N VAL A 215 -8.87 -15.44 12.08
CA VAL A 215 -8.43 -15.18 10.71
C VAL A 215 -8.32 -13.68 10.50
N HIS A 216 -9.33 -12.92 10.94
CA HIS A 216 -9.28 -11.46 10.90
C HIS A 216 -8.04 -10.89 11.62
N LYS A 217 -7.74 -11.37 12.84
CA LYS A 217 -6.52 -10.99 13.59
C LYS A 217 -5.23 -11.30 12.83
N LYS A 218 -5.16 -12.46 12.16
CA LYS A 218 -3.99 -12.85 11.34
C LYS A 218 -3.86 -12.04 10.05
N LEU A 219 -4.98 -11.63 9.45
CA LEU A 219 -5.00 -10.77 8.27
C LEU A 219 -4.61 -9.32 8.62
N ALA A 220 -5.01 -8.84 9.80
CA ALA A 220 -4.68 -7.50 10.29
C ALA A 220 -3.23 -7.36 10.80
N ALA A 221 -2.55 -8.46 11.10
CA ALA A 221 -1.17 -8.42 11.57
C ALA A 221 -0.19 -8.11 10.43
N GLU A 222 0.48 -6.94 10.49
CA GLU A 222 1.41 -6.45 9.46
C GLU A 222 2.64 -7.37 9.22
N ASN A 223 2.92 -8.31 10.14
CA ASN A 223 4.16 -9.09 10.18
C ASN A 223 4.11 -10.50 9.55
N LEU A 224 3.00 -10.94 8.93
CA LEU A 224 2.90 -12.29 8.34
C LEU A 224 2.47 -12.33 6.85
N PRO A 225 3.27 -11.77 5.92
CA PRO A 225 2.91 -11.73 4.49
C PRO A 225 2.73 -13.11 3.84
N ALA A 226 3.38 -14.16 4.36
CA ALA A 226 3.37 -15.49 3.75
C ALA A 226 2.02 -16.23 3.92
N MET A 227 1.31 -16.00 5.03
CA MET A 227 0.03 -16.65 5.32
C MET A 227 -1.17 -15.74 5.03
N SER A 228 -1.02 -14.41 5.19
CA SER A 228 -2.12 -13.47 4.92
C SER A 228 -2.43 -13.33 3.43
N ARG A 229 -1.41 -13.38 2.55
CA ARG A 229 -1.60 -13.21 1.10
C ARG A 229 -2.43 -14.31 0.45
N PRO A 230 -2.15 -15.62 0.65
CA PRO A 230 -2.99 -16.68 0.07
C PRO A 230 -4.42 -16.68 0.62
N MET A 231 -4.59 -16.32 1.91
CA MET A 231 -5.90 -16.22 2.52
C MET A 231 -6.73 -15.05 1.96
N MET A 232 -6.11 -13.87 1.81
CA MET A 232 -6.77 -12.73 1.14
C MET A 232 -7.11 -13.06 -0.31
N ALA A 233 -6.20 -13.72 -1.03
CA ALA A 233 -6.43 -14.17 -2.40
C ALA A 233 -7.61 -15.14 -2.49
N PHE A 234 -7.69 -16.10 -1.57
CA PHE A 234 -8.81 -17.02 -1.47
C PHE A 234 -10.14 -16.28 -1.19
N LEU A 235 -10.18 -15.45 -0.15
CA LEU A 235 -11.39 -14.70 0.22
C LEU A 235 -11.84 -13.73 -0.87
N ALA A 236 -10.92 -13.05 -1.55
CA ALA A 236 -11.21 -12.13 -2.63
C ALA A 236 -11.69 -12.81 -3.92
N ALA A 237 -11.60 -14.14 -4.03
CA ALA A 237 -12.26 -14.91 -5.08
C ALA A 237 -13.60 -15.48 -4.60
N GLU A 238 -13.64 -16.00 -3.36
CA GLU A 238 -14.82 -16.67 -2.83
C GLU A 238 -15.99 -15.74 -2.47
N ILE A 239 -15.71 -14.59 -1.84
CA ILE A 239 -16.76 -13.64 -1.44
C ILE A 239 -17.54 -13.13 -2.67
N PRO A 240 -16.89 -12.66 -3.76
CA PRO A 240 -17.60 -12.28 -4.97
C PRO A 240 -18.40 -13.44 -5.60
N CYS A 241 -17.88 -14.68 -5.57
CA CYS A 241 -18.63 -15.83 -6.06
C CYS A 241 -19.90 -16.11 -5.25
N GLN A 242 -19.86 -15.97 -3.91
CA GLN A 242 -21.07 -16.09 -3.09
C GLN A 242 -22.10 -15.00 -3.41
N LEU A 243 -21.64 -13.76 -3.62
CA LEU A 243 -22.52 -12.65 -3.99
C LEU A 243 -23.17 -12.86 -5.36
N LEU A 244 -22.41 -13.32 -6.36
CA LEU A 244 -22.97 -13.69 -7.67
C LEU A 244 -24.00 -14.81 -7.54
N ALA A 245 -23.74 -15.79 -6.67
CA ALA A 245 -24.65 -16.92 -6.48
C ALA A 245 -25.97 -16.44 -5.90
N ALA A 246 -25.88 -15.62 -4.84
CA ALA A 246 -27.04 -15.11 -4.12
C ALA A 246 -27.85 -14.11 -4.97
N SER A 247 -27.17 -13.32 -5.81
CA SER A 247 -27.81 -12.30 -6.64
C SER A 247 -28.22 -12.78 -8.03
N LEU A 248 -27.87 -14.01 -8.46
CA LEU A 248 -28.06 -14.47 -9.85
C LEU A 248 -29.46 -14.22 -10.39
N ASN A 249 -30.49 -14.44 -9.58
CA ASN A 249 -31.88 -14.25 -10.00
C ASN A 249 -32.25 -12.79 -10.32
N GLU A 250 -31.48 -11.81 -9.83
CA GLU A 250 -31.72 -10.38 -10.08
C GLU A 250 -31.26 -9.94 -11.47
N TRP A 251 -30.30 -10.65 -12.07
CA TRP A 251 -29.60 -10.17 -13.27
C TRP A 251 -29.34 -11.25 -14.33
N LYS A 252 -29.71 -12.51 -14.09
CA LYS A 252 -29.47 -13.62 -15.03
C LYS A 252 -30.01 -13.38 -16.45
N ASP A 253 -31.06 -12.57 -16.56
CA ASP A 253 -31.77 -12.24 -17.80
C ASP A 253 -31.42 -10.82 -18.32
N ALA A 254 -30.50 -10.11 -17.66
CA ALA A 254 -30.09 -8.77 -18.06
C ALA A 254 -29.18 -8.81 -19.30
N GLU A 255 -29.44 -7.93 -20.27
CA GLU A 255 -28.59 -7.78 -21.47
C GLU A 255 -27.22 -7.15 -21.14
N ALA A 256 -27.20 -6.25 -20.16
CA ALA A 256 -26.02 -5.55 -19.66
C ALA A 256 -26.15 -5.27 -18.15
N PRO A 257 -25.04 -5.11 -17.40
CA PRO A 257 -25.10 -4.62 -16.03
C PRO A 257 -25.64 -3.20 -15.96
N GLU A 258 -26.38 -2.89 -14.90
CA GLU A 258 -26.85 -1.52 -14.65
C GLU A 258 -25.66 -0.58 -14.39
N PRO A 259 -25.64 0.64 -14.97
CA PRO A 259 -24.55 1.58 -14.76
C PRO A 259 -24.37 1.95 -13.29
N ARG A 260 -23.11 1.96 -12.82
CA ARG A 260 -22.69 2.22 -11.43
C ARG A 260 -23.19 1.16 -10.44
N SER A 261 -23.50 -0.04 -10.89
CA SER A 261 -23.82 -1.18 -10.02
C SER A 261 -22.57 -1.97 -9.62
N PRO A 262 -22.63 -2.74 -8.50
CA PRO A 262 -21.62 -3.73 -8.16
C PRO A 262 -21.38 -4.75 -9.28
N LEU A 263 -22.44 -5.19 -9.97
CA LEU A 263 -22.33 -6.10 -11.11
C LEU A 263 -21.55 -5.47 -12.27
N GLU A 264 -21.72 -4.18 -12.57
CA GLU A 264 -20.95 -3.49 -13.61
C GLU A 264 -19.46 -3.45 -13.27
N ALA A 265 -19.12 -3.11 -12.03
CA ALA A 265 -17.73 -3.10 -11.56
C ALA A 265 -17.10 -4.51 -11.66
N PHE A 266 -17.84 -5.53 -11.23
CA PHE A 266 -17.41 -6.92 -11.30
C PHE A 266 -17.24 -7.40 -12.75
N TYR A 267 -18.20 -7.09 -13.62
CA TYR A 267 -18.16 -7.45 -15.03
C TYR A 267 -16.98 -6.79 -15.75
N LYS A 268 -16.74 -5.49 -15.52
CA LYS A 268 -15.55 -4.78 -16.04
C LYS A 268 -14.25 -5.43 -15.58
N ARG A 269 -14.18 -5.85 -14.32
CA ARG A 269 -13.01 -6.54 -13.76
C ARG A 269 -12.74 -7.86 -14.49
N LEU A 270 -13.75 -8.70 -14.68
CA LEU A 270 -13.59 -9.96 -15.43
C LEU A 270 -13.18 -9.72 -16.88
N LYS A 271 -13.70 -8.67 -17.54
CA LYS A 271 -13.33 -8.32 -18.93
C LYS A 271 -11.88 -7.87 -19.09
N ARG A 272 -11.18 -7.47 -18.02
CA ARG A 272 -9.74 -7.20 -18.09
C ARG A 272 -8.93 -8.47 -18.36
N VAL A 273 -9.41 -9.61 -17.86
CA VAL A 273 -8.77 -10.92 -18.06
C VAL A 273 -9.35 -11.65 -19.28
N GLU A 274 -10.66 -11.54 -19.49
CA GLU A 274 -11.40 -12.17 -20.60
C GLU A 274 -12.16 -11.10 -21.40
N PRO A 275 -11.52 -10.40 -22.36
CA PRO A 275 -12.13 -9.26 -23.06
C PRO A 275 -13.40 -9.60 -23.84
N GLN A 276 -13.54 -10.86 -24.28
CA GLN A 276 -14.68 -11.34 -25.05
C GLN A 276 -15.89 -11.75 -24.18
N LEU A 277 -15.76 -11.72 -22.85
CA LEU A 277 -16.83 -12.12 -21.93
C LEU A 277 -18.14 -11.34 -22.20
N THR A 278 -19.22 -12.08 -22.43
CA THR A 278 -20.59 -11.59 -22.57
C THR A 278 -21.41 -11.77 -21.29
N MET A 279 -22.54 -11.06 -21.15
CA MET A 279 -23.46 -11.26 -20.02
C MET A 279 -24.09 -12.65 -20.01
N THR A 280 -24.43 -13.18 -21.19
CA THR A 280 -24.94 -14.55 -21.34
C THR A 280 -23.94 -15.58 -20.83
N GLU A 281 -22.64 -15.39 -21.10
CA GLU A 281 -21.60 -16.26 -20.56
C GLU A 281 -21.43 -16.11 -19.05
N LEU A 282 -21.47 -14.88 -18.53
CA LEU A 282 -21.38 -14.63 -17.09
C LEU A 282 -22.53 -15.31 -16.34
N SER A 283 -23.77 -15.13 -16.80
CA SER A 283 -24.97 -15.77 -16.24
C SER A 283 -24.86 -17.29 -16.28
N ARG A 284 -24.43 -17.84 -17.42
CA ARG A 284 -24.20 -19.29 -17.58
C ARG A 284 -23.12 -19.80 -16.62
N TRP A 285 -22.01 -19.10 -16.44
CA TRP A 285 -20.92 -19.52 -15.56
C TRP A 285 -21.28 -19.39 -14.08
N ALA A 286 -22.05 -18.36 -13.70
CA ALA A 286 -22.56 -18.20 -12.34
C ALA A 286 -23.58 -19.29 -12.00
N GLY A 287 -24.36 -19.77 -12.97
CA GLY A 287 -25.27 -20.91 -12.79
C GLY A 287 -24.59 -22.27 -12.63
N GLN A 288 -23.27 -22.39 -12.87
CA GLN A 288 -22.57 -23.67 -12.72
C GLN A 288 -22.27 -23.96 -11.24
N PRO A 289 -22.45 -25.22 -10.78
CA PRO A 289 -22.04 -25.63 -9.45
C PRO A 289 -20.57 -25.27 -9.18
N GLY A 290 -20.35 -24.41 -8.19
CA GLY A 290 -19.02 -23.95 -7.82
C GLY A 290 -18.33 -23.01 -8.82
N MET A 291 -19.05 -22.43 -9.79
CA MET A 291 -18.57 -21.33 -10.66
C MET A 291 -17.10 -21.43 -11.11
N PRO A 292 -16.63 -22.57 -11.63
CA PRO A 292 -15.20 -22.86 -11.78
C PRO A 292 -14.50 -21.84 -12.69
N ARG A 293 -15.17 -21.39 -13.76
CA ARG A 293 -14.61 -20.40 -14.69
C ARG A 293 -14.46 -19.02 -14.05
N ILE A 294 -15.46 -18.57 -13.28
CA ILE A 294 -15.42 -17.26 -12.59
C ILE A 294 -14.32 -17.28 -11.53
N ARG A 295 -14.24 -18.34 -10.71
CA ARG A 295 -13.16 -18.49 -9.72
C ARG A 295 -11.78 -18.44 -10.37
N ALA A 296 -11.59 -19.14 -11.49
CA ALA A 296 -10.33 -19.12 -12.22
C ALA A 296 -9.96 -17.71 -12.71
N LEU A 297 -10.93 -16.95 -13.25
CA LEU A 297 -10.70 -15.57 -13.68
C LEU A 297 -10.38 -14.64 -12.52
N LEU A 298 -11.06 -14.79 -11.37
CA LEU A 298 -10.77 -13.99 -10.18
C LEU A 298 -9.39 -14.28 -9.60
N HIS A 299 -8.95 -15.54 -9.61
CA HIS A 299 -7.58 -15.89 -9.23
C HIS A 299 -6.55 -15.37 -10.23
N ALA A 300 -6.84 -15.37 -11.53
CA ALA A 300 -5.94 -14.84 -12.56
C ALA A 300 -5.83 -13.30 -12.55
N ASP A 301 -6.92 -12.61 -12.18
CA ASP A 301 -6.95 -11.14 -12.01
C ASP A 301 -6.15 -10.68 -10.79
N GLN A 302 -6.08 -11.50 -9.74
CA GLN A 302 -5.25 -11.19 -8.59
C GLN A 302 -3.78 -11.17 -8.99
N GLU A 303 -3.16 -10.00 -8.84
CA GLU A 303 -1.72 -9.77 -8.98
C GLU A 303 -0.87 -10.83 -8.23
N SER A 304 -1.45 -11.43 -7.20
CA SER A 304 -0.93 -12.54 -6.39
C SER A 304 -0.51 -13.77 -7.21
N VAL A 305 -1.28 -14.20 -8.24
CA VAL A 305 -0.96 -15.41 -9.02
C VAL A 305 0.07 -15.13 -10.10
N ARG A 306 -0.03 -13.98 -10.81
CA ARG A 306 1.00 -13.56 -11.79
C ARG A 306 2.39 -13.59 -11.17
N LYS A 307 2.52 -13.17 -9.92
CA LYS A 307 3.80 -13.10 -9.21
C LYS A 307 4.26 -14.40 -8.55
N VAL A 308 3.42 -15.44 -8.49
CA VAL A 308 3.83 -16.81 -8.09
C VAL A 308 4.33 -17.60 -9.30
N VAL A 309 3.77 -17.33 -10.49
CA VAL A 309 4.18 -17.99 -11.75
C VAL A 309 5.40 -17.33 -12.37
N GLU A 310 5.59 -16.02 -12.17
CA GLU A 310 6.72 -15.24 -12.71
C GLU A 310 7.91 -15.07 -11.74
N ALA A 311 7.91 -15.78 -10.61
CA ALA A 311 9.02 -15.85 -9.66
C ALA A 311 9.90 -17.08 -9.88
#